data_AF-A0A2T4WGR3-F1
#
_entry.id   AF-A0A2T4WGR3-F1
#
_cell.length_a   1.000
_cell.length_b   1.000
_cell.length_c   1.000
_cell.angle_alpha   90.00
_cell.angle_beta   90.00
_cell.angle_gamma   90.00
#
_symmetry.space_group_name_H-M   'P 1'
#
loop_
_entity.id
_entity.type
_entity.pdbx_description
1 polymer ?
#
loop_
_entity_poly.entity_id
_entity_poly.type
_entity_poly.pdbx_seq_one_letter_code
_entity_poly.pdbx_strand_id
1 'polypeptide(L)'
;PQVEINAGETTTISIPPPGVVNLQSSAPGFGSILKYEGTELIWVADLDPKKSRQSYNLQPGQYRVVFRVKSSRQSLYSVVEEFTVASGTTTIVKLN
;
A
#
# COMPACT_ATOMS: atom_id res chain seq x y z
N PRO A 1 10.19 -23.85 48.18
CA PRO A 1 10.12 -23.65 46.72
C PRO A 1 8.85 -22.87 46.34
N GLN A 2 8.99 -21.58 46.04
CA GLN A 2 7.89 -20.68 45.68
C GLN A 2 7.78 -20.65 44.16
N VAL A 3 6.65 -21.13 43.63
CA VAL A 3 6.35 -21.09 42.19
C VAL A 3 5.40 -19.92 41.98
N GLU A 4 5.91 -18.84 41.38
CA GLU A 4 5.09 -17.71 40.92
C GLU A 4 4.55 -18.03 39.53
N ILE A 5 3.23 -18.13 39.43
CA ILE A 5 2.52 -18.36 38.16
C ILE A 5 1.78 -17.06 37.84
N ASN A 6 2.33 -16.23 36.96
CA ASN A 6 1.65 -15.04 36.45
C ASN A 6 0.68 -15.45 35.34
N ALA A 7 -0.51 -15.90 35.71
CA ALA A 7 -1.60 -16.19 34.79
C ALA A 7 -2.48 -14.94 34.58
N GLY A 8 -2.63 -14.47 33.34
CA GLY A 8 -3.63 -13.44 32.99
C GLY A 8 -3.20 -12.31 32.06
N GLU A 9 -2.07 -12.40 31.36
CA GLU A 9 -1.69 -11.34 30.41
C GLU A 9 -2.57 -11.42 29.16
N THR A 10 -3.56 -10.54 29.09
CA THR A 10 -4.40 -10.38 27.90
C THR A 10 -3.61 -9.55 26.90
N THR A 11 -3.03 -10.18 25.89
CA THR A 11 -2.32 -9.46 24.82
C THR A 11 -3.34 -8.72 23.96
N THR A 12 -3.57 -7.45 24.27
CA THR A 12 -4.45 -6.59 23.46
C THR A 12 -3.73 -6.26 22.14
N ILE A 13 -4.04 -7.02 21.09
CA ILE A 13 -3.55 -6.74 19.74
C ILE A 13 -4.37 -5.57 19.17
N SER A 14 -3.87 -4.35 19.36
CA SER A 14 -4.45 -3.15 18.72
C SER A 14 -4.07 -3.11 17.24
N ILE A 15 -5.01 -3.49 16.37
CA ILE A 15 -4.85 -3.32 14.92
C ILE A 15 -5.05 -1.83 14.62
N PRO A 16 -4.03 -1.13 14.08
CA PRO A 16 -4.20 0.28 13.74
C PRO A 16 -5.26 0.43 12.64
N PRO A 17 -6.09 1.49 12.68
CA PRO A 17 -7.05 1.71 11.61
C PRO A 17 -6.32 1.91 10.27
N PRO A 18 -6.92 1.44 9.16
CA PRO A 18 -6.32 1.61 7.85
C PRO A 18 -6.22 3.10 7.47
N GLY A 19 -5.20 3.43 6.68
CA GLY A 19 -5.14 4.69 5.95
C GLY A 19 -5.80 4.57 4.58
N VAL A 20 -6.09 5.71 3.96
CA VAL A 20 -6.67 5.80 2.62
C VAL A 20 -5.59 6.26 1.64
N VAL A 21 -5.43 5.56 0.52
CA VAL A 21 -4.48 5.93 -0.53
C VAL A 21 -5.24 6.27 -1.79
N ASN A 22 -5.08 7.52 -2.24
CA ASN A 22 -5.66 8.02 -3.48
C ASN A 22 -4.58 8.05 -4.55
N LEU A 23 -4.64 7.11 -5.48
CA LEU A 23 -3.78 7.05 -6.65
C LEU A 23 -4.39 7.88 -7.78
N GLN A 24 -3.60 8.78 -8.36
CA GLN A 24 -4.02 9.63 -9.46
C GLN A 24 -2.97 9.55 -10.57
N SER A 25 -3.38 9.12 -11.75
CA SER A 25 -2.55 9.08 -12.94
C SER A 25 -3.08 10.01 -14.04
N SER A 26 -2.20 10.37 -14.97
CA SER A 26 -2.55 11.18 -16.16
C SER A 26 -3.50 10.45 -17.12
N ALA A 27 -3.42 9.12 -17.19
CA ALA A 27 -4.27 8.27 -18.02
C ALA A 27 -4.55 6.92 -17.35
N PRO A 28 -5.60 6.17 -17.77
CA PRO A 28 -5.80 4.79 -17.33
C PRO A 28 -4.63 3.88 -17.71
N GLY A 29 -4.30 2.93 -16.84
CA GLY A 29 -3.14 2.08 -17.03
C GLY A 29 -3.09 0.90 -16.07
N PHE A 30 -2.23 -0.05 -16.38
CA PHE A 30 -2.01 -1.22 -15.54
C PHE A 30 -1.01 -0.88 -14.44
N GLY A 31 -1.14 -1.52 -13.29
CA GLY A 31 -0.17 -1.37 -12.22
C GLY A 31 -0.53 -2.24 -11.03
N SER A 32 0.38 -2.28 -10.07
CA SER A 32 0.22 -3.03 -8.84
C SER A 32 0.81 -2.28 -7.66
N ILE A 33 0.21 -2.46 -6.49
CA ILE A 33 0.65 -1.96 -5.20
C ILE A 33 1.40 -3.09 -4.50
N LEU A 34 2.60 -2.81 -4.04
CA LEU A 34 3.46 -3.70 -3.28
C LEU A 34 3.70 -3.09 -1.89
N LYS A 35 3.75 -3.93 -0.87
CA LYS A 35 4.09 -3.56 0.51
C LYS A 35 5.50 -4.03 0.82
N TYR A 36 6.24 -3.21 1.54
CA TYR A 36 7.49 -3.62 2.16
C TYR A 36 7.22 -4.44 3.42
N GLU A 37 7.71 -5.68 3.44
CA GLU A 37 7.81 -6.53 4.63
C GLU A 37 9.30 -6.78 4.88
N GLY A 38 9.92 -5.93 5.70
CA GLY A 38 11.36 -5.92 5.90
C GLY A 38 12.12 -5.54 4.62
N THR A 39 12.78 -6.51 4.00
CA THR A 39 13.54 -6.32 2.74
C THR A 39 12.81 -6.83 1.51
N GLU A 40 11.65 -7.47 1.71
CA GLU A 40 10.87 -8.09 0.65
C GLU A 40 9.72 -7.19 0.21
N LEU A 41 9.32 -7.33 -1.06
CA LEU A 41 8.14 -6.68 -1.62
C LEU A 41 7.04 -7.72 -1.81
N ILE A 42 5.96 -7.57 -1.06
CA ILE A 42 4.78 -8.42 -1.17
C ILE A 42 3.73 -7.70 -2.01
N TRP A 43 3.21 -8.39 -3.03
CA TRP A 43 2.12 -7.86 -3.84
C TRP A 43 0.81 -7.83 -3.03
N VAL A 44 0.12 -6.69 -3.03
CA VAL A 44 -1.09 -6.46 -2.21
C VAL A 44 -2.34 -6.34 -3.07
N ALA A 45 -2.28 -5.55 -4.14
CA ALA A 45 -3.44 -5.29 -4.99
C ALA A 45 -3.01 -4.83 -6.38
N ASP A 46 -3.88 -5.06 -7.36
CA ASP A 46 -3.76 -4.48 -8.70
C ASP A 46 -4.57 -3.20 -8.85
N LEU A 47 -4.06 -2.32 -9.70
CA LEU A 47 -4.77 -1.12 -10.15
C LEU A 47 -5.80 -1.49 -11.22
N ASP A 48 -6.96 -0.82 -11.20
CA ASP A 48 -7.99 -0.96 -12.23
C ASP A 48 -7.52 -0.30 -13.55
N PRO A 49 -7.29 -1.05 -14.64
CA PRO A 49 -6.74 -0.48 -15.86
C PRO A 49 -7.68 0.46 -16.62
N LYS A 50 -8.92 0.61 -16.16
CA LYS A 50 -9.92 1.50 -16.76
C LYS A 50 -10.01 2.86 -16.05
N LYS A 51 -9.41 3.01 -14.87
CA LYS A 51 -9.53 4.22 -14.04
C LYS A 51 -8.20 4.95 -13.93
N SER A 52 -8.21 6.28 -14.07
CA SER A 52 -7.06 7.15 -13.79
C SER A 52 -7.03 7.66 -12.35
N ARG A 53 -8.14 7.55 -11.61
CA ARG A 53 -8.23 7.90 -10.18
C ARG A 53 -8.87 6.77 -9.41
N GLN A 54 -8.20 6.33 -8.34
CA GLN A 54 -8.57 5.13 -7.60
C GLN A 54 -8.20 5.30 -6.12
N SER A 55 -9.02 4.73 -5.24
CA SER A 55 -8.83 4.81 -3.79
C SER A 55 -8.71 3.41 -3.19
N TYR A 56 -7.70 3.20 -2.35
CA TYR A 56 -7.42 1.94 -1.68
C TYR A 56 -7.28 2.15 -0.18
N ASN A 57 -7.87 1.26 0.61
CA ASN A 57 -7.69 1.25 2.06
C ASN A 57 -6.53 0.30 2.39
N LEU A 58 -5.44 0.83 2.91
CA LEU A 58 -4.22 0.07 3.19
C LEU A 58 -3.84 0.20 4.67
N GLN A 59 -3.29 -0.87 5.23
CA GLN A 59 -2.75 -0.83 6.59
C GLN A 59 -1.54 0.11 6.65
N PRO A 60 -1.26 0.76 7.80
CA PRO A 60 -0.08 1.58 7.94
C PRO A 60 1.20 0.82 7.61
N GLY A 61 2.10 1.46 6.88
CA GLY A 61 3.33 0.83 6.40
C GLY A 61 3.94 1.54 5.19
N GLN A 62 5.05 1.00 4.71
CA GLN A 62 5.72 1.46 3.50
C GLN A 62 5.26 0.63 2.29
N TYR A 63 4.99 1.34 1.20
CA TYR A 63 4.49 0.74 -0.03
C TYR A 63 5.24 1.30 -1.23
N ARG A 64 5.18 0.53 -2.31
CA ARG A 64 5.64 0.91 -3.64
C ARG A 64 4.51 0.65 -4.62
N VAL A 65 4.23 1.59 -5.50
CA VAL A 65 3.34 1.37 -6.64
C VAL A 65 4.16 1.34 -7.91
N VAL A 66 3.86 0.37 -8.77
CA VAL A 66 4.39 0.27 -10.12
C VAL A 66 3.23 0.47 -11.08
N PHE A 67 3.34 1.44 -11.98
CA PHE A 67 2.25 1.83 -12.86
C PHE A 67 2.75 2.07 -14.29
N ARG A 68 1.93 1.70 -15.27
CA ARG A 68 2.17 1.92 -16.69
C ARG A 68 0.88 2.34 -17.37
N VAL A 69 0.90 3.49 -18.03
CA VAL A 69 -0.23 3.96 -18.85
C VAL A 69 -0.52 2.97 -19.99
N LYS A 70 -1.81 2.70 -20.23
CA LYS A 70 -2.26 1.71 -21.23
C LYS A 70 -1.86 2.10 -22.67
N SER A 71 -1.76 3.39 -22.93
CA SER A 71 -1.38 3.96 -24.24
C SER A 71 0.13 3.92 -24.52
N SER A 72 0.97 3.64 -23.51
CA SER A 72 2.42 3.67 -23.70
C SER A 72 2.91 2.45 -24.46
N ARG A 73 3.51 2.71 -25.63
CA ARG A 73 4.03 1.71 -26.56
C ARG A 73 5.33 1.05 -26.10
N GLN A 74 6.00 1.56 -25.05
CA GLN A 74 7.27 1.00 -24.56
C GLN A 74 7.22 0.76 -23.04
N SER A 75 7.83 -0.34 -22.58
CA SER A 75 7.90 -0.71 -21.16
C SER A 75 8.77 0.23 -20.31
N LEU A 76 9.60 1.04 -20.96
CA LEU A 76 10.49 2.03 -20.32
C LEU A 76 9.71 3.10 -19.52
N TYR A 77 8.44 3.33 -19.82
CA TYR A 77 7.60 4.35 -19.18
C TYR A 77 6.82 3.82 -17.97
N SER A 78 7.37 2.82 -17.27
CA SER A 78 6.77 2.37 -16.01
C SER A 78 7.20 3.31 -14.89
N VAL A 79 6.21 3.94 -14.24
CA VAL A 79 6.38 4.83 -13.11
C VAL A 79 6.45 3.99 -11.84
N VAL A 80 7.48 4.19 -11.03
CA VAL A 80 7.64 3.55 -9.74
C VAL A 80 7.69 4.64 -8.69
N GLU A 81 6.74 4.63 -7.75
CA GLU A 81 6.66 5.62 -6.68
C GLU A 81 6.56 4.91 -5.33
N GLU A 82 7.28 5.43 -4.34
CA GLU A 82 7.28 4.92 -2.98
C GLU A 82 6.52 5.87 -2.08
N PHE A 83 5.70 5.32 -1.19
CA PHE A 83 4.87 6.11 -0.30
C PHE A 83 4.62 5.40 1.03
N THR A 84 4.41 6.20 2.07
CA THR A 84 4.08 5.71 3.40
C THR A 84 2.61 5.98 3.69
N VAL A 85 1.93 4.97 4.22
CA VAL A 85 0.55 5.07 4.70
C VAL A 85 0.59 5.21 6.21
N ALA A 86 -0.01 6.27 6.74
CA ALA A 86 -0.20 6.43 8.17
C ALA A 86 -1.64 6.09 8.56
N SER A 87 -1.80 5.70 9.82
CA SER A 87 -3.09 5.30 10.40
C SER A 87 -4.08 6.45 10.37
N GLY A 88 -5.28 6.21 9.82
CA GLY A 88 -6.37 7.19 9.79
C GLY A 88 -6.13 8.43 8.92
N THR A 89 -5.07 8.47 8.11
CA THR A 89 -4.77 9.59 7.21
C THR A 89 -5.01 9.22 5.74
N THR A 90 -5.11 10.25 4.90
CA THR A 90 -5.19 10.08 3.45
C THR A 90 -3.86 10.45 2.80
N THR A 91 -3.26 9.51 2.09
CA THR A 91 -2.06 9.73 1.26
C THR A 91 -2.47 9.87 -0.20
N ILE A 92 -2.03 10.94 -0.86
CA ILE A 92 -2.26 11.16 -2.29
C ILE A 92 -0.96 10.87 -3.04
N VAL A 93 -1.02 9.93 -3.99
CA VAL A 93 0.13 9.54 -4.81
C VAL A 93 -0.20 9.86 -6.27
N LYS A 94 0.66 10.70 -6.88
CA LYS A 94 0.50 11.13 -8.27
C LYS A 94 1.48 10.35 -9.15
N LEU A 95 0.95 9.71 -10.19
CA LEU A 95 1.66 8.86 -11.14
C LEU A 95 1.69 9.62 -12.48
N ASN A 96 2.78 10.35 -12.74
CA ASN A 96 2.93 11.20 -13.92
C ASN A 96 3.62 10.47 -15.07
#